data_AF-A0A2N2PRI9-F1
#
_entry.id   AF-A0A2N2PRI9-F1
#
_cell.length_a   1.000
_cell.length_b   1.000
_cell.length_c   1.000
_cell.angle_alpha   90.00
_cell.angle_beta   90.00
_cell.angle_gamma   90.00
#
_symmetry.space_group_name_H-M   'P 1'
#
loop_
_entity.id
_entity.type
_entity.pdbx_description
1 polymer ?
#
loop_
_entity_poly.entity_id
_entity_poly.type
_entity_poly.pdbx_seq_one_letter_code
_entity_poly.pdbx_strand_id
1 'polypeptide(L)' 'MPETVFWDTAAFVALGNRDDELHSTAVAVSQELARLKAHILVTDAVLTEVANTFSKAALRPMVRQVIESFQASRKVRLA' A
#
# COMPACT_ATOMS: atom_id res chain seq x y z
N MET A 1 7.43 -20.65 4.11
CA MET A 1 7.45 -19.69 2.98
C MET A 1 6.84 -18.39 3.48
N PRO A 2 7.33 -17.21 3.07
CA PRO A 2 6.68 -15.95 3.44
C PRO A 2 5.23 -15.92 2.91
N GLU A 3 4.30 -15.49 3.77
CA GLU A 3 2.88 -15.36 3.41
C GLU A 3 2.73 -14.31 2.29
N THR A 4 1.79 -14.52 1.37
CA THR A 4 1.44 -13.52 0.35
C THR A 4 0.08 -12.95 0.68
N VAL A 5 0.01 -11.64 0.86
CA VAL A 5 -1.20 -10.91 1.25
C VAL A 5 -1.59 -9.99 0.11
N PHE A 6 -2.84 -10.13 -0.36
CA PHE A 6 -3.42 -9.17 -1.28
C PHE A 6 -3.73 -7.87 -0.55
N TRP A 7 -3.25 -6.76 -1.08
CA TRP A 7 -3.35 -5.44 -0.46
C TRP A 7 -4.23 -4.55 -1.29
N ASP A 8 -5.43 -4.30 -0.79
CA ASP A 8 -6.46 -3.54 -1.48
C ASP A 8 -6.26 -2.02 -1.35
N THR A 9 -6.99 -1.24 -2.15
CA THR A 9 -6.97 0.23 -2.16
C THR A 9 -7.18 0.81 -0.76
N ALA A 10 -8.13 0.27 0.00
CA ALA A 10 -8.45 0.74 1.36
C ALA A 10 -7.25 0.71 2.31
N ALA A 11 -6.37 -0.28 2.19
CA ALA A 11 -5.20 -0.38 3.05
C ALA A 11 -4.13 0.67 2.69
N PHE A 12 -4.02 1.09 1.43
CA PHE A 12 -3.22 2.27 1.07
C PHE A 12 -3.84 3.57 1.58
N VAL A 13 -5.17 3.71 1.47
CA VAL A 13 -5.91 4.88 1.95
C VAL A 13 -5.71 5.08 3.44
N ALA A 14 -6.01 4.05 4.24
CA ALA A 14 -5.85 4.11 5.69
C ALA A 14 -4.39 4.33 6.10
N LEU A 15 -3.42 3.70 5.44
CA LEU A 15 -2.00 3.89 5.77
C LEU A 15 -1.51 5.31 5.43
N GLY A 16 -2.08 5.94 4.39
CA GLY A 16 -1.65 7.24 3.89
C GLY A 16 -2.33 8.44 4.50
N ASN A 17 -3.57 8.28 4.90
CA ASN A 17 -4.38 9.33 5.48
C ASN A 17 -4.32 9.24 7.02
N ARG A 18 -3.58 10.16 7.66
CA ARG A 18 -3.45 10.18 9.13
C ARG A 18 -4.77 10.47 9.85
N ASP A 19 -5.70 11.11 9.17
CA ASP A 19 -7.02 11.45 9.71
C ASP A 19 -8.05 10.33 9.44
N ASP A 20 -7.63 9.22 8.83
CA ASP A 20 -8.49 8.05 8.63
C ASP A 20 -8.68 7.30 9.96
N GLU A 21 -9.92 6.91 10.27
CA GLU A 21 -10.25 6.19 11.50
C GLU A 21 -9.48 4.86 11.62
N LEU A 22 -9.12 4.25 10.48
CA LEU A 22 -8.38 2.99 10.43
C LEU A 22 -6.87 3.19 10.34
N HIS A 23 -6.35 4.43 10.37
CA HIS A 23 -4.92 4.70 10.21
C HIS A 23 -4.06 3.91 11.19
N SER A 24 -4.43 3.92 12.48
CA SER A 24 -3.70 3.20 13.53
C SER A 24 -3.68 1.68 13.30
N THR A 25 -4.81 1.11 12.87
CA THR A 25 -4.92 -0.31 12.53
C THR A 25 -4.09 -0.66 11.30
N ALA A 26 -4.13 0.17 10.25
CA ALA A 26 -3.35 -0.04 9.04
C ALA A 26 -1.85 -0.01 9.30
N VAL A 27 -1.38 0.90 10.17
CA VAL A 27 0.02 0.94 10.62
C VAL A 27 0.40 -0.35 11.36
N ALA A 28 -0.43 -0.82 12.28
CA ALA A 28 -0.17 -2.04 13.04
C ALA A 28 -0.07 -3.28 12.14
N VAL A 29 -1.02 -3.45 11.22
CA VAL A 29 -1.02 -4.54 10.23
C VAL A 29 0.21 -4.45 9.33
N SER A 30 0.55 -3.24 8.84
CA SER A 30 1.74 -3.06 8.01
C SER A 30 3.04 -3.43 8.72
N GLN A 31 3.17 -3.11 10.01
CA GLN A 31 4.33 -3.46 10.81
C GLN A 31 4.41 -4.97 11.06
N GLU A 32 3.27 -5.61 11.32
CA GLU A 32 3.19 -7.06 11.50
C GLU A 32 3.60 -7.80 10.22
N LEU A 33 3.05 -7.41 9.06
CA LEU A 33 3.38 -8.01 7.77
C LEU A 33 4.87 -7.82 7.41
N ALA A 34 5.43 -6.66 7.73
CA ALA A 34 6.87 -6.41 7.57
C ALA A 34 7.71 -7.34 8.47
N ARG A 35 7.32 -7.53 9.74
CA ARG A 35 7.97 -8.45 10.68
C ARG A 35 7.92 -9.89 10.20
N LEU A 36 6.79 -10.31 9.63
CA LEU A 36 6.59 -11.64 9.04
C LEU A 36 7.28 -11.82 7.68
N LYS A 37 7.87 -10.75 7.13
CA LYS A 37 8.45 -10.71 5.77
C LYS A 37 7.44 -11.16 4.71
N ALA A 38 6.17 -10.80 4.91
CA ALA A 38 5.12 -11.11 3.96
C ALA A 38 5.38 -10.44 2.61
N HIS A 39 4.94 -11.09 1.54
CA HIS A 39 4.92 -10.53 0.20
C HIS A 39 3.60 -9.82 -0.02
N ILE A 40 3.68 -8.57 -0.48
CA ILE A 40 2.50 -7.78 -0.79
C ILE A 40 2.17 -7.96 -2.27
N LEU A 41 0.94 -8.43 -2.53
CA LEU A 41 0.39 -8.58 -3.87
C LEU A 41 -0.61 -7.45 -4.13
N VAL A 42 -0.46 -6.78 -5.26
CA VAL A 42 -1.35 -5.71 -5.73
C VAL A 42 -1.62 -5.91 -7.22
N THR A 43 -2.75 -5.40 -7.69
CA THR A 43 -3.10 -5.37 -9.13
C THR A 43 -2.97 -3.95 -9.68
N ASP A 44 -2.91 -3.84 -11.01
CA ASP A 44 -2.93 -2.55 -11.71
C ASP A 44 -4.22 -1.75 -11.41
N ALA A 45 -5.35 -2.45 -11.20
CA ALA A 45 -6.61 -1.83 -10.82
C ALA A 45 -6.51 -1.14 -9.45
N VAL A 46 -5.96 -1.82 -8.44
CA VAL A 46 -5.71 -1.23 -7.11
C VAL A 46 -4.78 -0.04 -7.21
N LEU A 47 -3.67 -0.15 -7.94
CA LEU A 47 -2.74 0.97 -8.12
C LEU A 47 -3.40 2.18 -8.80
N THR A 48 -4.29 1.93 -9.75
CA THR A 48 -5.06 2.97 -10.45
C THR A 48 -6.05 3.65 -9.50
N GLU A 49 -6.77 2.89 -8.68
CA GLU A 49 -7.69 3.43 -7.68
C GLU A 49 -6.95 4.24 -6.60
N VAL A 50 -5.79 3.78 -6.15
CA VAL A 50 -4.92 4.51 -5.23
C VAL A 50 -4.52 5.86 -5.86
N ALA A 51 -4.00 5.85 -7.08
CA ALA A 51 -3.61 7.08 -7.77
C ALA A 51 -4.78 8.05 -7.93
N ASN A 52 -5.98 7.55 -8.28
CA ASN A 52 -7.19 8.35 -8.43
C ASN A 52 -7.68 8.92 -7.09
N THR A 53 -7.72 8.10 -6.04
CA THR A 53 -8.16 8.50 -4.69
C THR A 53 -7.32 9.63 -4.15
N PHE A 54 -6.01 9.60 -4.41
CA PHE A 54 -5.06 10.58 -3.89
C PHE A 54 -4.74 11.73 -4.87
N SER A 55 -5.28 11.71 -6.09
CA SER A 55 -5.05 12.75 -7.11
C SER A 55 -5.46 14.16 -6.67
N LYS A 56 -6.43 14.26 -5.75
CA LYS A 56 -7.01 15.50 -5.21
C LYS A 56 -6.55 15.87 -3.79
N ALA A 57 -5.81 14.99 -3.11
CA ALA A 57 -5.43 15.15 -1.71
C ALA A 57 -3.96 15.58 -1.53
N ALA A 58 -3.63 16.14 -0.36
CA ALA A 58 -2.27 16.57 0.04
C ALA A 58 -1.22 15.44 0.13
N LEU A 59 -1.58 14.21 -0.28
CA LEU A 59 -0.83 12.97 -0.08
C LEU A 59 -0.12 12.46 -1.35
N ARG A 60 -0.06 13.28 -2.41
CA ARG A 60 0.73 12.99 -3.63
C ARG A 60 2.17 12.50 -3.38
N PRO A 61 2.93 13.03 -2.38
CA PRO A 61 4.26 12.51 -2.08
C PRO A 61 4.25 11.04 -1.67
N MET A 62 3.22 10.60 -0.95
CA MET A 62 3.08 9.21 -0.49
C MET A 62 2.81 8.26 -1.66
N VAL A 63 1.92 8.64 -2.58
CA VAL A 63 1.66 7.86 -3.81
C VAL A 63 2.92 7.69 -4.64
N ARG A 64 3.69 8.77 -4.81
CA ARG A 64 4.99 8.70 -5.48
C ARG A 64 5.91 7.71 -4.75
N GLN A 65 6.01 7.78 -3.43
CA GLN A 65 6.89 6.92 -2.65
C GLN A 65 6.46 5.44 -2.70
N VAL A 66 5.15 5.16 -2.76
CA VAL A 66 4.58 3.82 -2.94
C VAL A 66 4.93 3.28 -4.33
N ILE A 67 4.70 4.07 -5.39
CA ILE A 67 5.04 3.69 -6.78
C ILE A 67 6.55 3.45 -6.92
N GLU A 68 7.38 4.35 -6.39
CA GLU A 68 8.85 4.22 -6.41
C GLU A 68 9.31 2.99 -5.64
N SER A 69 8.71 2.69 -4.48
CA SER A 69 9.01 1.49 -3.70
C SER A 69 8.62 0.21 -4.44
N PHE A 70 7.51 0.22 -5.19
CA PHE A 70 7.10 -0.89 -6.04
C PHE A 70 8.04 -1.08 -7.24
N GLN A 71 8.47 0.01 -7.89
CA GLN A 71 9.41 -0.04 -9.01
C GLN A 71 10.83 -0.48 -8.58
N ALA A 72 11.29 -0.03 -7.41
CA ALA A 72 12.59 -0.42 -6.85
C ALA A 72 12.59 -1.86 -6.33
N SER A 73 11.45 -2.35 -5.85
CA SER A 73 11.28 -3.73 -5.40
C SER A 73 11.06 -4.65 -6.60
N ARG A 74 12.15 -5.21 -7.14
CA ARG A 74 12.16 -6.29 -8.14
C ARG A 74 11.52 -7.62 -7.65
N LYS A 75 10.59 -7.54 -6.68
CA LYS A 75 9.87 -8.62 -5.99
C LYS A 75 8.34 -8.51 -6.11
N VAL A 76 7.80 -7.48 -6.75
CA VAL A 76 6.37 -7.41 -7.05
C VAL A 76 6.13 -8.25 -8.30
N ARG A 77 5.47 -9.39 -8.14
CA ARG A 77 4.87 -10.08 -9.30
C ARG A 77 3.55 -9.39 -9.59
N LEU A 78 3.51 -8.65 -10.70
CA LEU A 78 2.28 -8.31 -11.38
C LEU A 78 1.60 -9.63 -11.74
N ALA A 79 0.39 -9.83 -11.24
CA ALA A 79 -0.48 -10.95 -11.57
C ALA A 79 -1.64 -10.46 -12.42
#